data_AF-A0A7J6V6A2-F1
#
_entry.id   AF-A0A7J6V6A2-F1
#
_cell.length_a   1.000
_cell.length_b   1.000
_cell.length_c   1.000
_cell.angle_alpha   90.00
_cell.angle_beta   90.00
_cell.angle_gamma   90.00
#
_symmetry.space_group_name_H-M   'P 1'
#
loop_
_entity.id
_entity.type
_entity.pdbx_description
1 polymer ?
#
loop_
_entity_poly.entity_id
_entity_poly.type
_entity_poly.pdbx_seq_one_letter_code
_entity_poly.pdbx_strand_id
1 'polypeptide(L)'
;MSDVQTDEGNEGSSAHNESLEDRRQGKCSRPWDDMMAKVDGMSNQVGKLIEALVDDTFVEKLYSEVLGMEGFDMAFLEMTFDYLVAHQLEGKKFMVRRLEMRKKWLQTFASTLD
;
A
#
# COMPACT_ATOMS: atom_id res chain seq x y z
N MET A 1 8.37 -45.63 -77.34
CA MET A 1 7.53 -44.53 -77.84
C MET A 1 6.25 -44.56 -77.02
N SER A 2 5.97 -43.71 -76.04
CA SER A 2 6.71 -42.66 -75.34
C SER A 2 6.04 -42.52 -73.97
N ASP A 3 6.83 -42.25 -72.93
CA ASP A 3 6.36 -41.88 -71.60
C ASP A 3 5.54 -40.58 -71.63
N VAL A 4 4.51 -40.50 -70.77
CA VAL A 4 3.95 -39.23 -70.35
C VAL A 4 3.61 -39.33 -68.86
N GLN A 5 4.14 -38.37 -68.10
CA GLN A 5 4.06 -38.26 -66.66
C GLN A 5 3.28 -36.99 -66.29
N THR A 6 2.39 -37.15 -65.30
CA THR A 6 1.81 -36.18 -64.33
C THR A 6 1.25 -34.83 -64.77
N ASP A 7 0.07 -34.49 -64.25
CA ASP A 7 -0.12 -33.26 -63.46
C ASP A 7 -1.23 -33.42 -62.41
N GLU A 8 -1.07 -32.67 -61.32
CA GLU A 8 -1.78 -32.69 -60.05
C GLU A 8 -3.12 -31.95 -60.08
N GLY A 9 -3.93 -32.17 -59.04
CA GLY A 9 -4.62 -31.03 -58.42
C GLY A 9 -6.15 -31.09 -58.31
N ASN A 10 -6.57 -31.04 -57.06
CA ASN A 10 -7.70 -30.27 -56.53
C ASN A 10 -8.96 -31.06 -56.12
N GLU A 11 -8.99 -31.33 -54.82
CA GLU A 11 -10.10 -31.83 -54.04
C GLU A 11 -11.24 -30.80 -54.01
N GLY A 12 -12.42 -31.24 -54.45
CA GLY A 12 -13.66 -30.46 -54.41
C GLY A 12 -14.72 -31.14 -53.55
N SER A 13 -14.74 -30.76 -52.27
CA SER A 13 -15.92 -30.58 -51.40
C SER A 13 -17.04 -31.62 -51.44
N SER A 14 -17.11 -32.46 -50.40
CA SER A 14 -18.36 -33.11 -49.97
C SER A 14 -18.66 -32.70 -48.53
N ALA A 15 -19.82 -32.10 -48.35
CA ALA A 15 -20.26 -31.44 -47.14
C ALA A 15 -20.80 -32.42 -46.07
N HIS A 16 -20.77 -31.91 -44.83
CA HIS A 16 -21.50 -32.34 -43.64
C HIS A 16 -20.97 -33.55 -42.85
N ASN A 17 -20.38 -33.28 -41.68
CA ASN A 17 -21.16 -33.40 -40.45
C ASN A 17 -20.52 -32.62 -39.29
N GLU A 18 -21.31 -31.72 -38.73
CA GLU A 18 -21.12 -31.06 -37.45
C GLU A 18 -21.04 -32.08 -36.30
N SER A 19 -19.97 -32.05 -35.50
CA SER A 19 -19.93 -32.72 -34.20
C SER A 19 -18.99 -31.98 -33.25
N LEU A 20 -19.59 -30.99 -32.57
CA LEU A 20 -19.43 -30.74 -31.13
C LEU A 20 -18.10 -31.18 -30.51
N GLU A 21 -17.04 -30.39 -30.67
CA GLU A 21 -16.04 -30.24 -29.60
C GLU A 21 -15.75 -28.75 -29.41
N ASP A 22 -16.81 -27.99 -29.14
CA ASP A 22 -16.70 -26.87 -28.21
C ASP A 22 -16.41 -27.46 -26.82
N ARG A 23 -15.20 -28.01 -26.66
CA ARG A 23 -14.65 -28.44 -25.39
C ARG A 23 -14.38 -27.16 -24.62
N ARG A 24 -15.47 -26.65 -24.04
CA ARG A 24 -15.53 -25.78 -22.89
C ARG A 24 -14.36 -26.14 -21.99
N GLN A 25 -13.28 -25.36 -22.09
CA GLN A 25 -12.35 -25.19 -20.98
C GLN A 25 -13.12 -24.44 -19.91
N GLY A 26 -14.10 -25.12 -19.31
CA GLY A 26 -14.64 -24.76 -18.02
C GLY A 26 -13.44 -24.88 -17.09
N LYS A 27 -12.82 -23.74 -16.80
CA LYS A 27 -11.90 -23.61 -15.67
C LYS A 27 -12.67 -24.16 -14.48
N CYS A 28 -12.39 -25.39 -14.11
CA CYS A 28 -12.78 -25.94 -12.83
C CYS A 28 -11.88 -25.23 -11.81
N SER A 29 -12.13 -23.93 -11.62
CA SER A 29 -11.56 -23.19 -10.51
C SER A 29 -12.10 -23.92 -9.30
N ARG A 30 -11.23 -24.57 -8.54
CA ARG A 30 -11.68 -25.28 -7.36
C ARG A 30 -12.33 -24.21 -6.47
N PRO A 31 -13.44 -24.49 -5.78
CA PRO A 31 -14.07 -23.50 -4.90
C PRO A 31 -13.08 -22.84 -3.92
N TRP A 32 -12.02 -23.56 -3.58
CA TRP A 32 -10.88 -23.11 -2.78
C TRP A 32 -9.98 -22.08 -3.48
N ASP A 33 -9.81 -22.13 -4.81
CA ASP A 33 -8.97 -21.18 -5.56
C ASP A 33 -9.60 -19.77 -5.58
N ASP A 34 -10.93 -19.68 -5.78
CA ASP A 34 -11.66 -18.40 -5.71
C ASP A 34 -11.64 -17.81 -4.29
N MET A 35 -11.74 -18.67 -3.28
CA MET A 35 -11.63 -18.27 -1.87
C MET A 35 -10.23 -17.75 -1.55
N MET A 36 -9.16 -18.42 -1.99
CA MET A 36 -7.79 -17.94 -1.79
C MET A 36 -7.54 -16.61 -2.52
N ALA A 37 -8.01 -16.47 -3.76
CA ALA A 37 -7.89 -15.22 -4.52
C ALA A 37 -8.59 -14.03 -3.82
N LYS A 38 -9.75 -14.28 -3.19
CA LYS A 38 -10.44 -13.26 -2.38
C LYS A 38 -9.67 -12.91 -1.11
N VAL A 39 -9.11 -13.89 -0.41
CA VAL A 39 -8.29 -13.68 0.79
C VAL A 39 -7.04 -12.86 0.44
N ASP A 40 -6.35 -13.20 -0.65
CA ASP A 40 -5.20 -12.42 -1.15
C ASP A 40 -5.61 -10.99 -1.52
N GLY A 41 -6.76 -10.82 -2.18
CA GLY A 41 -7.33 -9.51 -2.49
C GLY A 41 -7.58 -8.66 -1.25
N MET A 42 -8.18 -9.24 -0.21
CA MET A 42 -8.39 -8.58 1.08
C MET A 42 -7.07 -8.25 1.80
N SER A 43 -6.14 -9.20 1.83
CA SER A 43 -4.83 -9.02 2.47
C SER A 43 -4.03 -7.89 1.82
N ASN A 44 -4.08 -7.80 0.48
CA ASN A 44 -3.48 -6.70 -0.27
C ASN A 44 -4.15 -5.34 -0.01
N GLN A 45 -5.48 -5.30 0.13
CA GLN A 45 -6.18 -4.07 0.51
C GLN A 45 -5.82 -3.62 1.93
N VAL A 46 -5.72 -4.55 2.87
CA VAL A 46 -5.27 -4.27 4.24
C VAL A 46 -3.83 -3.77 4.24
N GLY A 47 -2.93 -4.41 3.47
CA GLY A 47 -1.55 -3.94 3.31
C GLY A 47 -1.47 -2.50 2.81
N LYS A 48 -2.24 -2.14 1.78
CA LYS A 48 -2.31 -0.77 1.26
C LYS A 48 -2.89 0.24 2.25
N LEU A 49 -3.88 -0.16 3.05
CA LEU A 49 -4.44 0.69 4.10
C LEU A 49 -3.41 0.95 5.19
N ILE A 50 -2.70 -0.09 5.65
CA ILE A 50 -1.62 0.05 6.63
C ILE A 50 -0.52 0.96 6.07
N GLU A 51 -0.09 0.74 4.83
CA GLU A 51 0.91 1.57 4.17
C GLU A 51 0.48 3.04 4.04
N ALA A 52 -0.81 3.32 3.81
CA ALA A 52 -1.35 4.67 3.82
C ALA A 52 -1.53 5.28 5.23
N LEU A 53 -1.59 4.45 6.26
CA LEU A 53 -1.70 4.85 7.68
C LEU A 53 -0.33 5.10 8.33
N VAL A 54 0.71 4.47 7.79
CA VAL A 54 2.08 4.59 8.25
C VAL A 54 2.66 5.91 7.70
N ASP A 55 2.37 7.00 8.42
CA ASP A 55 3.06 8.28 8.25
C ASP A 55 4.45 8.18 8.91
N ASP A 56 5.36 7.42 8.30
CA ASP A 56 6.74 7.22 8.81
C ASP A 56 7.49 8.54 9.02
N THR A 57 7.09 9.59 8.30
CA THR A 57 7.70 10.92 8.39
C THR A 57 7.22 11.75 9.58
N PHE A 58 6.16 11.35 10.30
CA PHE A 58 5.61 12.15 11.39
C PHE A 58 6.63 12.34 12.51
N VAL A 59 7.30 11.26 12.91
CA VAL A 59 8.27 11.27 14.01
C VAL A 59 9.49 12.13 13.65
N GLU A 60 10.02 12.00 12.43
CA GLU A 60 11.16 12.80 11.95
C GLU A 60 10.84 14.30 11.89
N LYS A 61 9.64 14.65 11.41
CA LYS A 61 9.14 16.03 11.37
C LYS A 61 8.95 16.59 12.77
N LEU A 62 8.37 15.81 13.67
CA LEU A 62 8.19 16.20 15.06
C LEU A 62 9.53 16.44 15.75
N TYR A 63 10.51 15.56 15.53
CA TYR A 63 11.86 15.71 16.05
C TYR A 63 12.49 17.04 15.62
N SER A 64 12.48 17.32 14.32
CA SER A 64 13.05 18.55 13.75
C SER A 64 12.36 19.81 14.30
N GLU A 65 11.03 19.79 14.42
CA GLU A 65 10.25 20.91 14.93
C GLU A 65 10.45 21.14 16.43
N VAL A 66 10.55 20.08 17.24
CA VAL A 66 10.78 20.20 18.69
C VAL A 66 12.20 20.69 18.97
N LEU A 67 13.21 20.07 18.36
CA LEU A 67 14.61 20.46 18.58
C LEU A 67 14.98 21.81 17.96
N GLY A 68 14.22 22.28 16.97
CA GLY A 68 14.36 23.62 16.40
C GLY A 68 13.83 24.75 17.30
N MET A 69 13.27 24.43 18.47
CA MET A 69 12.68 25.44 19.37
C MET A 69 13.76 26.20 20.14
N GLU A 70 14.01 27.44 19.74
CA GLU A 70 14.94 28.33 20.44
C GLU A 70 14.45 28.73 21.83
N GLY A 71 15.40 28.86 22.77
CA GLY A 71 15.16 29.33 24.14
C GLY A 71 14.87 28.23 25.17
N PHE A 72 15.05 26.97 24.80
CA PHE A 72 14.93 25.82 25.68
C PHE A 72 16.22 24.99 25.68
N ASP A 73 16.48 24.30 26.78
CA ASP A 73 17.60 23.38 26.89
C ASP A 73 17.40 22.14 26.01
N MET A 74 18.47 21.64 25.40
CA MET A 74 18.41 20.51 24.48
C MET A 74 17.91 19.24 25.16
N ALA A 75 18.33 18.96 26.40
CA ALA A 75 17.89 17.76 27.13
C ALA A 75 16.38 17.82 27.44
N PHE A 76 15.87 19.02 27.75
CA PHE A 76 14.43 19.23 27.91
C PHE A 76 13.66 19.00 26.60
N LEU A 77 14.19 19.45 25.46
CA LEU A 77 13.57 19.24 24.15
C LEU A 77 13.57 17.76 23.74
N GLU A 78 14.64 17.01 24.01
CA GLU A 78 14.69 15.56 23.78
C GLU A 78 13.64 14.83 24.63
N MET A 79 13.56 15.14 25.93
CA MET A 79 12.54 14.55 26.81
C MET A 79 11.12 14.91 26.37
N THR A 80 10.92 16.15 25.89
CA THR A 80 9.62 16.58 25.35
C THR A 80 9.27 15.80 24.09
N PHE A 81 10.25 15.57 23.20
CA PHE A 81 10.05 14.76 22.02
C PHE A 81 9.62 13.34 22.39
N ASP A 82 10.33 12.69 23.31
CA ASP A 82 9.97 11.34 23.80
C ASP A 82 8.54 11.29 24.35
N TYR A 83 8.16 12.31 25.14
CA TYR A 83 6.79 12.47 25.63
C TYR A 83 5.78 12.60 24.47
N LEU A 84 6.03 13.47 23.49
CA LEU A 84 5.08 13.70 22.39
C LEU A 84 4.95 12.49 21.45
N VAL A 85 6.01 11.69 21.30
CA VAL A 85 5.98 10.42 20.55
C VAL A 85 5.16 9.38 21.32
N ALA A 86 5.36 9.27 22.63
CA ALA A 86 4.56 8.39 23.49
C ALA A 86 3.08 8.81 23.52
N HIS A 87 2.81 10.12 23.45
CA HIS A 87 1.47 10.70 23.45
C HIS A 87 1.12 11.27 22.06
N GLN A 88 0.95 10.37 21.08
CA GLN A 88 0.75 10.74 19.67
C GLN A 88 -0.29 11.84 19.41
N LEU A 89 -1.41 11.86 20.14
CA LEU A 89 -2.43 12.89 19.97
C LEU A 89 -1.90 14.28 20.37
N GLU A 90 -1.13 14.35 21.44
CA GLU A 90 -0.49 15.57 21.93
C GLU A 90 0.61 16.02 20.97
N GLY A 91 1.41 15.08 20.43
CA GLY A 91 2.35 15.35 19.34
C GLY A 91 1.67 15.93 18.10
N LYS A 92 0.54 15.36 17.66
CA LYS A 92 -0.23 15.88 16.52
C LYS A 92 -0.78 17.28 16.80
N LYS A 93 -1.34 17.52 18.00
CA LYS A 93 -1.80 18.85 18.42
C LYS A 93 -0.64 19.85 18.43
N PHE A 94 0.53 19.45 18.90
CA PHE A 94 1.73 20.28 18.91
C PHE A 94 2.12 20.72 17.49
N MET A 95 2.15 19.79 16.54
CA MET A 95 2.46 20.08 15.14
C MET A 95 1.44 21.02 14.46
N VAL A 96 0.15 20.92 14.79
CA VAL A 96 -0.90 21.80 14.23
C VAL A 96 -0.82 23.23 14.78
N ARG A 97 -0.32 23.40 16.02
CA ARG A 97 -0.18 24.72 16.64
C ARG A 97 0.84 25.59 15.90
N ARG A 98 0.59 26.89 15.84
CA ARG A 98 1.59 27.89 15.42
C ARG A 98 2.72 28.02 16.44
N LEU A 99 3.89 28.52 16.01
CA LEU A 99 5.11 28.63 16.81
C LEU A 99 4.89 29.21 18.22
N GLU A 100 4.19 30.34 18.34
CA GLU A 100 3.93 30.98 19.64
C GLU A 100 3.17 30.08 20.62
N MET A 101 2.23 29.28 20.11
CA MET A 101 1.45 28.36 20.92
C MET A 101 2.28 27.13 21.31
N ARG A 102 3.22 26.71 20.45
CA ARG A 102 4.19 25.65 20.77
C ARG A 102 5.13 26.12 21.88
N LYS A 103 5.68 27.34 21.79
CA LYS A 103 6.53 27.93 22.85
C LYS A 103 5.81 28.01 24.19
N LYS A 104 4.58 28.52 24.20
CA LYS A 104 3.76 28.58 25.42
C LYS A 104 3.46 27.20 25.99
N TRP A 105 3.20 26.23 25.12
CA TRP A 105 2.98 24.84 25.53
C TRP A 105 4.23 24.25 26.19
N LEU A 106 5.41 24.44 25.60
CA LEU A 106 6.69 24.00 26.18
C LEU A 106 6.96 24.63 27.54
N GLN A 107 6.72 25.94 27.69
CA GLN A 107 6.85 26.62 28.99
C GLN A 107 5.92 26.00 30.04
N THR A 108 4.67 25.72 29.66
CA THR A 108 3.70 25.08 30.57
C THR A 108 4.13 23.66 30.93
N PHE A 109 4.64 22.90 29.95
CA PHE A 109 5.11 21.54 30.15
C PHE A 109 6.34 21.48 31.06
N ALA A 110 7.29 22.40 30.87
CA ALA A 110 8.43 22.56 31.78
C ALA A 110 7.98 22.79 33.23
N SER A 111 6.96 23.63 33.45
CA SER A 111 6.40 23.86 34.79
C SER A 111 5.66 22.66 35.40
N THR A 112 5.38 21.61 34.64
CA THR A 112 4.78 20.36 35.18
C THR A 112 5.83 19.32 35.59
N LEU A 113 7.09 19.56 35.27
CA LEU A 113 8.22 18.66 35.55
C LEU A 113 9.02 19.08 36.80
N ASP A 114 8.79 20.30 37.30
CA ASP A 114 9.27 20.83 38.58
C ASP A 114 8.34 20.41 39.73
#